data_AF-A0A914CTA3-F1
#
_entry.id   AF-A0A914CTA3-F1
#
_cell.length_a   1.000
_cell.length_b   1.000
_cell.length_c   1.000
_cell.angle_alpha   90.00
_cell.angle_beta   90.00
_cell.angle_gamma   90.00
#
_symmetry.space_group_name_H-M   'P 1'
#
loop_
_entity.id
_entity.type
_entity.pdbx_description
1 polymer ?
#
loop_
_entity_poly.entity_id
_entity_poly.type
_entity_poly.pdbx_seq_one_letter_code
_entity_poly.pdbx_strand_id
1 'polypeptide(L)'
;MQRQLVLVALLASVTFSYVVKTQDSKPGSFYTPSDNAQCSTNASSAYFDVILVIDTSVNMGASNLRKISTTLSLSLSKFPIGNQIDIAQGQRNVRIAVVTFDNQATIVANYTDINSVNDLTRILNGVTMSNAQGGNLAE
;
A
#
# COMPACT_ATOMS: atom_id res chain seq x y z
N MET A 1 5.87 -13.09 16.14
CA MET A 1 6.24 -12.84 14.73
C MET A 1 6.08 -11.35 14.46
N GLN A 2 7.13 -10.70 13.97
CA GLN A 2 7.18 -9.25 13.75
C GLN A 2 6.71 -8.94 12.32
N ARG A 3 5.73 -8.02 12.18
CA ARG A 3 5.23 -7.52 10.89
C ARG A 3 5.89 -6.19 10.56
N GLN A 4 6.16 -5.97 9.27
CA GLN A 4 6.65 -4.68 8.79
C GLN A 4 5.48 -3.86 8.22
N LEU A 5 5.51 -2.55 8.43
CA LEU A 5 4.57 -1.60 7.83
C LEU A 5 5.28 -0.87 6.70
N VAL A 6 4.64 -0.84 5.52
CA VAL A 6 5.11 -0.13 4.33
C VAL A 6 4.08 0.93 3.97
N LEU A 7 4.50 2.19 3.94
CA LEU A 7 3.69 3.30 3.44
C LEU A 7 4.10 3.62 2.01
N VAL A 8 3.12 3.63 1.11
CA VAL A 8 3.29 4.04 -0.29
C VAL A 8 2.42 5.27 -0.52
N ALA A 9 3.05 6.44 -0.67
CA ALA A 9 2.37 7.69 -1.00
C ALA A 9 2.63 8.05 -2.46
N LEU A 10 1.58 8.43 -3.19
CA LEU A 10 1.65 8.78 -4.60
C LEU A 10 1.12 10.18 -4.81
N LEU A 11 2.02 11.08 -5.21
CA LEU A 11 1.73 12.46 -5.57
C LEU A 11 1.75 12.60 -7.10
N ALA A 12 1.20 13.70 -7.62
CA ALA A 12 1.07 13.99 -9.05
C ALA A 12 2.37 13.87 -9.89
N SER A 13 3.54 13.79 -9.25
CA SER A 13 4.80 13.40 -9.87
C SER A 13 5.14 11.95 -9.49
N VAL A 14 5.22 11.07 -10.49
CA VAL A 14 5.43 9.62 -10.37
C VAL A 14 6.78 9.32 -9.70
N THR A 15 6.86 9.47 -8.39
CA THR A 15 7.98 9.05 -7.57
C THR A 15 7.43 8.08 -6.53
N PHE A 16 7.71 6.80 -6.71
CA PHE A 16 7.43 5.78 -5.71
C PHE A 16 8.45 5.94 -4.58
N SER A 17 8.04 6.54 -3.47
CA SER A 17 8.80 6.46 -2.23
C SER A 17 8.14 5.43 -1.32
N TYR A 18 8.85 4.33 -1.06
CA TYR A 18 8.47 3.40 -0.01
C TYR A 18 9.37 3.64 1.20
N VAL A 19 8.77 3.79 2.38
CA VAL A 19 9.50 3.70 3.65
C VAL A 19 9.22 2.32 4.22
N VAL A 20 10.19 1.42 4.13
CA VAL A 20 10.17 0.16 4.88
C VAL A 20 10.79 0.47 6.24
N LYS A 21 9.96 0.56 7.28
CA LYS A 21 10.47 0.45 8.66
C LYS A 21 10.61 -1.03 8.97
N THR A 22 11.81 -1.55 8.84
CA THR A 22 12.17 -2.78 9.55
C THR A 22 12.28 -2.39 11.03
N GLN A 23 11.29 -2.70 11.85
CA GLN A 23 11.62 -2.87 13.26
C GLN A 23 12.36 -4.20 13.33
N ASP A 24 13.67 -4.13 13.38
CA ASP A 24 14.45 -5.20 14.00
C ASP A 24 15.62 -4.54 14.70
N SER A 25 15.41 -4.17 15.96
CA SER A 25 16.51 -3.76 16.82
C SER A 25 16.14 -4.07 18.26
N LYS A 26 16.79 -5.11 18.81
CA LYS A 26 17.38 -4.93 20.13
C LYS A 26 18.17 -3.60 20.09
N PRO A 27 17.99 -2.69 21.05
CA PRO A 27 18.81 -1.47 21.10
C PRO A 27 20.28 -1.87 21.23
N GLY A 28 21.11 -1.47 20.26
CA GLY A 28 22.58 -1.63 20.31
C GLY A 28 23.24 -2.57 19.29
N SER A 29 22.50 -3.20 18.37
CA SER A 29 23.13 -3.97 17.28
C SER A 29 23.14 -3.16 15.99
N PHE A 30 24.32 -2.69 15.59
CA PHE A 30 24.56 -2.25 14.21
C PHE A 30 24.38 -3.47 13.30
N TYR A 31 23.45 -3.40 12.36
CA TYR A 31 23.31 -4.41 11.32
C TYR A 31 24.51 -4.26 10.38
N THR A 32 25.56 -5.06 10.57
CA THR A 32 26.52 -5.32 9.50
C THR A 32 25.81 -6.24 8.52
N PRO A 33 25.46 -5.81 7.29
CA PRO A 33 25.01 -6.76 6.29
C PRO A 33 26.17 -7.75 6.15
N SER A 34 25.96 -9.01 6.52
CA SER A 34 26.92 -10.01 6.06
C SER A 34 26.79 -10.01 4.54
N ASP A 35 27.91 -10.07 3.84
CA ASP A 35 27.94 -10.13 2.36
C ASP A 35 27.15 -11.35 1.80
N ASN A 36 26.63 -12.21 2.69
CA ASN A 36 25.83 -13.40 2.42
C ASN A 36 24.37 -13.29 2.93
N ALA A 37 23.89 -12.13 3.36
CA ALA A 37 22.48 -11.91 3.66
C ALA A 37 21.68 -11.90 2.35
N GLN A 38 21.48 -13.08 1.76
CA GLN A 38 20.56 -13.28 0.65
C GLN A 38 19.15 -13.05 1.18
N CYS A 39 18.63 -11.84 0.97
CA CYS A 39 17.21 -11.61 1.06
C CYS A 39 16.53 -12.59 0.09
N SER A 40 15.70 -13.47 0.63
CA SER A 40 14.86 -14.36 -0.17
C SER A 40 14.11 -13.51 -1.20
N THR A 41 14.38 -13.74 -2.49
CA THR A 41 13.65 -13.11 -3.59
C THR A 41 12.25 -13.71 -3.75
N ASN A 42 11.91 -14.73 -2.94
CA ASN A 42 10.62 -15.39 -2.98
C ASN A 42 9.56 -14.52 -2.29
N ALA A 43 8.82 -13.78 -3.12
CA ALA A 43 7.66 -12.97 -2.70
C ALA A 43 6.61 -13.80 -1.93
N SER A 44 6.57 -15.12 -2.10
CA SER A 44 5.67 -16.03 -1.34
C SER A 44 5.97 -16.08 0.17
N SER A 45 7.08 -15.48 0.62
CA SER A 45 7.45 -15.39 2.03
C SER A 45 7.21 -13.99 2.64
N ALA A 46 6.66 -13.07 1.85
CA ALA A 46 6.39 -11.69 2.25
C ALA A 46 5.36 -11.61 3.39
N TYR A 47 5.68 -10.80 4.40
CA TYR A 47 4.83 -10.62 5.57
C TYR A 47 4.86 -9.17 6.04
N PHE A 48 4.08 -8.33 5.37
CA PHE A 48 4.02 -6.90 5.66
C PHE A 48 2.62 -6.34 5.39
N ASP A 49 2.36 -5.19 6.00
CA ASP A 49 1.15 -4.42 5.82
C ASP A 49 1.47 -3.21 4.94
N VAL A 50 0.63 -2.94 3.95
CA VAL A 50 0.78 -1.83 3.00
C VAL A 50 -0.36 -0.85 3.18
N ILE A 51 -0.03 0.43 3.33
CA ILE A 51 -1.01 1.51 3.18
C ILE A 51 -0.72 2.23 1.88
N LEU A 52 -1.68 2.20 0.96
CA LEU A 52 -1.67 2.98 -0.27
C LEU A 52 -2.34 4.31 0.00
N VAL A 53 -1.60 5.41 -0.14
CA VAL A 53 -2.12 6.77 -0.04
C VAL A 53 -2.12 7.39 -1.43
N ILE A 54 -3.31 7.60 -1.99
CA ILE A 54 -3.53 7.98 -3.39
C ILE A 54 -4.09 9.40 -3.45
N ASP A 55 -3.37 10.31 -4.11
CA ASP A 55 -3.88 11.64 -4.45
C ASP A 55 -5.01 11.53 -5.48
N THR A 56 -6.20 11.97 -5.10
CA THR A 56 -7.40 12.00 -5.97
C THR A 56 -7.80 13.42 -6.37
N SER A 57 -6.93 14.41 -6.13
CA SER A 57 -7.21 15.80 -6.48
C SER A 57 -7.49 15.97 -7.98
N VAL A 58 -8.23 17.03 -8.32
CA VAL A 58 -8.57 17.37 -9.72
C VAL A 58 -7.32 17.49 -10.59
N ASN A 59 -6.21 17.96 -10.02
CA ASN A 59 -4.92 18.12 -10.72
C ASN A 59 -4.26 16.79 -11.09
N MET A 60 -4.57 15.69 -10.40
CA MET A 60 -4.09 14.35 -10.77
C MET A 60 -4.57 13.99 -12.18
N GLY A 61 -5.85 14.25 -12.48
CA GLY A 61 -6.47 13.91 -13.76
C GLY A 61 -6.77 12.40 -13.89
N ALA A 62 -7.91 12.08 -14.53
CA ALA A 62 -8.42 10.69 -14.59
C ALA A 62 -7.45 9.73 -15.28
N SER A 63 -6.73 10.21 -16.30
CA SER A 63 -5.73 9.42 -17.03
C SER A 63 -4.56 9.00 -16.13
N ASN A 64 -4.03 9.91 -15.31
CA ASN A 64 -2.92 9.57 -14.42
C ASN A 64 -3.38 8.73 -13.23
N LEU A 65 -4.56 9.02 -12.66
CA LEU A 65 -5.16 8.18 -11.62
C LEU A 65 -5.32 6.73 -12.08
N ARG A 66 -5.77 6.51 -13.33
CA ARG A 66 -5.87 5.17 -13.93
C ARG A 66 -4.50 4.51 -14.12
N LYS A 67 -3.49 5.25 -14.56
CA LYS A 67 -2.11 4.73 -14.69
C LYS A 67 -1.58 4.28 -13.33
N ILE A 68 -1.70 5.12 -12.31
CA ILE A 68 -1.26 4.82 -10.94
C ILE A 68 -1.97 3.58 -10.40
N SER A 69 -3.30 3.51 -10.55
CA SER A 69 -4.10 2.36 -10.12
C SER A 69 -3.65 1.06 -10.81
N THR A 70 -3.36 1.12 -12.11
CA THR A 70 -2.82 -0.02 -12.87
C THR A 70 -1.44 -0.43 -12.38
N THR A 71 -0.52 0.52 -12.20
CA THR A 71 0.84 0.25 -11.72
C THR A 71 0.83 -0.35 -10.32
N LEU A 72 -0.01 0.16 -9.41
CA LEU A 72 -0.17 -0.36 -8.05
C LEU A 72 -0.67 -1.80 -8.08
N SER A 73 -1.73 -2.07 -8.84
CA SER A 73 -2.30 -3.41 -8.98
C SER A 73 -1.27 -4.41 -9.52
N LEU A 74 -0.51 -4.03 -10.56
CA LEU A 74 0.55 -4.87 -11.14
C LEU A 74 1.75 -5.07 -10.22
N SER A 75 2.08 -4.09 -9.39
CA SER A 75 3.21 -4.20 -8.46
C SER A 75 2.86 -5.09 -7.28
N LEU A 76 1.65 -4.93 -6.73
CA LEU A 76 1.20 -5.67 -5.55
C LEU A 76 0.70 -7.08 -5.88
N SER A 77 0.29 -7.35 -7.12
CA SER A 77 -0.10 -8.71 -7.56
C SER A 77 1.04 -9.74 -7.51
N LYS A 78 2.28 -9.27 -7.36
CA LYS A 78 3.47 -10.12 -7.19
C LYS A 78 3.56 -10.74 -5.80
N PHE A 79 2.78 -10.25 -4.83
CA PHE A 79 2.79 -10.72 -3.46
C PHE A 79 1.55 -11.58 -3.16
N PRO A 80 1.67 -12.56 -2.24
CA PRO A 80 0.51 -13.29 -1.75
C PRO A 80 -0.35 -12.35 -0.90
N ILE A 81 -1.40 -11.81 -1.49
CA ILE A 81 -2.43 -11.05 -0.77
C ILE A 81 -3.33 -12.07 -0.09
N GLY A 82 -3.48 -11.93 1.22
CA GLY A 82 -4.25 -12.88 2.02
C GLY A 82 -5.03 -12.20 3.13
N ASN A 83 -6.08 -12.90 3.53
CA ASN A 83 -7.09 -12.38 4.45
C ASN A 83 -6.75 -12.68 5.91
N GLN A 84 -7.60 -12.22 6.84
CA GLN A 84 -7.41 -12.45 8.27
C GLN A 84 -7.41 -13.95 8.66
N ILE A 85 -8.15 -14.79 7.92
CA ILE A 85 -8.21 -16.24 8.13
C ILE A 85 -6.87 -16.88 7.78
N ASP A 86 -6.29 -16.50 6.65
CA ASP A 86 -4.98 -17.01 6.22
C ASP A 86 -3.90 -16.66 7.26
N ILE A 87 -3.97 -15.47 7.83
CA ILE A 87 -3.07 -15.01 8.89
C ILE A 87 -3.28 -15.81 10.18
N ALA A 88 -4.53 -16.08 10.55
CA ALA A 88 -4.86 -16.90 11.71
C ALA A 88 -4.33 -18.34 11.54
N GLN A 89 -4.23 -18.82 10.30
CA GLN A 89 -3.62 -20.11 9.95
C GLN A 89 -2.09 -20.06 9.83
N GLY A 90 -1.46 -18.92 10.15
CA GLY A 90 -0.01 -18.76 10.11
C GLY A 90 0.58 -18.53 8.72
N GLN A 91 -0.26 -18.25 7.70
CA GLN A 91 0.22 -17.95 6.36
C GLN A 91 0.87 -16.57 6.31
N ARG A 92 1.98 -16.49 5.57
CA ARG A 92 2.72 -15.23 5.37
C ARG A 92 2.15 -14.49 4.17
N ASN A 93 1.30 -13.52 4.46
CA ASN A 93 0.61 -12.74 3.44
C ASN A 93 0.74 -11.24 3.64
N VAL A 94 0.62 -10.52 2.54
CA VAL A 94 0.53 -9.06 2.47
C VAL A 94 -0.91 -8.62 2.71
N ARG A 95 -1.09 -7.63 3.58
CA ARG A 95 -2.37 -6.94 3.78
C ARG A 95 -2.28 -5.55 3.22
N ILE A 96 -3.36 -5.05 2.63
CA ILE A 96 -3.38 -3.74 1.97
C ILE A 96 -4.56 -2.93 2.52
N ALA A 97 -4.29 -1.69 2.90
CA ALA A 97 -5.29 -0.67 3.12
C ALA A 97 -5.14 0.43 2.05
N VAL A 98 -6.23 1.08 1.69
CA VAL A 98 -6.27 2.14 0.69
C VAL A 98 -6.88 3.38 1.33
N VAL A 99 -6.14 4.47 1.23
CA VAL A 99 -6.54 5.82 1.65
C VAL A 99 -6.42 6.71 0.42
N THR A 100 -7.44 7.50 0.15
CA THR A 100 -7.37 8.58 -0.84
C THR A 100 -7.27 9.91 -0.14
N PHE A 101 -6.71 10.92 -0.79
CA PHE A 101 -6.73 12.27 -0.25
C PHE A 101 -6.88 13.33 -1.34
N ASP A 102 -7.55 14.40 -0.97
CA ASP A 102 -7.61 15.68 -1.67
C ASP A 102 -7.51 16.83 -0.63
N ASN A 103 -8.61 17.57 -0.42
CA ASN A 103 -8.82 18.43 0.73
C ASN A 103 -8.97 17.62 2.04
N GLN A 104 -9.41 16.36 1.97
CA GLN A 104 -9.53 15.47 3.14
C GLN A 104 -9.08 14.03 2.81
N ALA A 105 -8.50 13.35 3.80
CA ALA A 105 -8.12 11.95 3.68
C ALA A 105 -9.32 11.03 3.98
N THR A 106 -9.58 10.06 3.10
CA THR A 106 -10.68 9.09 3.23
C THR A 106 -10.14 7.67 3.16
N ILE A 107 -10.55 6.82 4.10
CA ILE A 107 -10.25 5.39 4.06
C ILE A 107 -11.21 4.74 3.05
N VAL A 108 -10.67 4.24 1.95
CA VAL A 108 -11.43 3.54 0.89
C VAL A 108 -11.51 2.05 1.17
N ALA A 109 -10.46 1.47 1.76
CA ALA A 109 -10.42 0.07 2.14
C ALA A 109 -9.51 -0.14 3.36
N ASN A 110 -9.99 -0.95 4.30
CA ASN A 110 -9.22 -1.44 5.44
C ASN A 110 -8.46 -2.72 5.07
N TYR A 111 -7.56 -3.15 5.96
CA TYR A 111 -6.77 -4.39 5.79
C TYR A 111 -7.60 -5.68 5.64
N THR A 112 -8.89 -5.65 5.97
CA THR A 112 -9.83 -6.79 5.88
C THR A 112 -10.60 -6.84 4.56
N ASP A 113 -10.57 -5.75 3.80
CA ASP A 113 -11.45 -5.56 2.64
C ASP A 113 -10.80 -6.05 1.34
N ILE A 114 -9.47 -6.24 1.36
CA ILE A 114 -8.65 -6.70 0.24
C ILE A 114 -8.06 -8.07 0.56
N ASN A 115 -8.69 -9.12 0.01
CA ASN A 115 -8.35 -10.50 0.29
C ASN A 115 -7.79 -11.25 -0.93
N SER A 116 -7.72 -10.56 -2.07
CA SER A 116 -7.24 -11.10 -3.33
C SER A 116 -6.75 -9.98 -4.25
N VAL A 117 -6.00 -10.35 -5.29
CA VAL A 117 -5.63 -9.41 -6.37
C VAL A 117 -6.87 -8.83 -7.07
N ASN A 118 -7.95 -9.62 -7.17
CA ASN A 118 -9.20 -9.17 -7.77
C ASN A 118 -9.89 -8.10 -6.91
N ASP A 119 -9.89 -8.25 -5.59
CA ASP A 119 -10.41 -7.22 -4.67
C ASP A 119 -9.60 -5.93 -4.76
N LEU A 120 -8.26 -6.05 -4.77
CA LEU A 120 -7.38 -4.90 -4.94
C LEU A 120 -7.70 -4.17 -6.26
N THR A 121 -7.78 -4.91 -7.36
CA THR A 121 -8.09 -4.36 -8.69
C THR A 121 -9.45 -3.67 -8.70
N ARG A 122 -10.47 -4.29 -8.11
CA ARG A 122 -11.82 -3.75 -8.00
C ARG A 122 -11.84 -2.45 -7.20
N ILE A 123 -11.19 -2.43 -6.03
CA ILE A 123 -11.13 -1.25 -5.16
C ILE A 123 -10.39 -0.11 -5.88
N LEU A 124 -9.22 -0.38 -6.46
CA LEU A 124 -8.44 0.64 -7.17
C LEU A 124 -9.17 1.18 -8.41
N ASN A 125 -9.89 0.34 -9.16
CA ASN A 125 -10.70 0.79 -10.30
C ASN A 125 -11.94 1.59 -9.88
N GLY A 126 -12.38 1.45 -8.63
CA GLY A 126 -13.48 2.23 -8.05
C GLY A 126 -13.04 3.61 -7.53
N VAL A 127 -11.74 3.88 -7.42
CA VAL A 127 -11.23 5.19 -7.01
C VAL A 127 -11.45 6.20 -8.14
N THR A 128 -12.20 7.25 -7.84
CA THR A 128 -12.47 8.36 -8.75
C THR A 128 -11.80 9.64 -8.28
N MET A 129 -11.56 10.58 -9.19
CA MET A 129 -11.13 11.91 -8.81
C MET A 129 -12.19 12.59 -7.94
N SER A 130 -11.73 13.46 -7.07
CA SER A 130 -12.56 14.42 -6.37
C SER A 130 -13.25 15.33 -7.38
N ASN A 131 -14.56 15.55 -7.19
CA ASN A 131 -15.24 16.61 -7.91
C ASN A 131 -14.65 17.95 -7.46
N ALA A 132 -14.49 18.91 -8.39
CA ALA A 132 -13.99 20.26 -8.12
C ALA A 132 -14.98 21.14 -7.29
N GLN A 133 -15.74 20.54 -6.38
CA GLN A 133 -16.77 21.18 -5.55
C GLN A 133 -16.53 20.76 -4.10
N GLY A 134 -15.70 21.54 -3.42
CA GLY A 134 -15.34 21.31 -2.02
C GLY A 134 -14.47 22.43 -1.45
N GLY A 135 -14.65 23.65 -1.95
CA GLY A 135 -14.20 24.84 -1.23
C GLY A 135 -15.24 25.16 -0.18
N ASN A 136 -14.99 24.78 1.07
CA ASN A 136 -15.44 25.51 2.24
C ASN A 136 -14.45 25.22 3.37
N LEU A 137 -13.50 26.13 3.54
CA LEU A 137 -12.82 26.36 4.80
C LEU A 137 -13.74 27.27 5.64
N ALA A 138 -14.65 26.65 6.38
CA ALA A 138 -15.39 27.18 7.53
C ALA A 138 -15.99 25.93 8.20
N GLU A 139 -15.61 25.55 9.41
CA GLU A 139 -15.62 26.31 10.66
C GLU A 139 -14.59 25.74 11.65
#